data_AF-A0AAE6MPV7-F1
#
_entry.id   AF-A0AAE6MPV7-F1
#
_cell.length_a   1.000
_cell.length_b   1.000
_cell.length_c   1.000
_cell.angle_alpha   90.00
_cell.angle_beta   90.00
_cell.angle_gamma   90.00
#
_symmetry.space_group_name_H-M   'P 1'
#
loop_
_entity.id
_entity.type
_entity.pdbx_description
1 polymer ?
#
loop_
_entity_poly.entity_id
_entity_poly.type
_entity_poly.pdbx_seq_one_letter_code
_entity_poly.pdbx_strand_id
1 'polypeptide(L)'
;MPKYQLTLTEKQMGDVGEDFRAYRAWRREKKKSNAERSLAKLDEYGISYQTKNYTHYIITHNGKTLDYYPSTGLWWDRVNKKQRRGIRQLLNHLEIKRVEEEMENEN
;
A
#
# COMPACT_ATOMS: atom_id res chain seq x y z
N MET A 1 -3.39 41.84 43.54
CA MET A 1 -2.59 40.85 42.78
C MET A 1 -3.34 39.53 42.75
N PRO A 2 -3.99 39.11 41.65
CA PRO A 2 -4.47 37.75 41.52
C PRO A 2 -3.62 36.99 40.50
N LYS A 3 -2.92 35.95 40.99
CA LYS A 3 -2.21 34.98 40.17
C LYS A 3 -3.24 34.01 39.56
N TYR A 4 -3.74 34.34 38.36
CA TYR A 4 -4.56 33.42 37.56
C TYR A 4 -3.90 33.15 36.22
N GLN A 5 -2.74 32.49 36.21
CA GLN A 5 -2.25 31.88 34.98
C GLN A 5 -1.57 30.54 35.29
N LEU A 6 -1.89 29.56 34.44
CA LEU A 6 -1.34 28.21 34.30
C LEU A 6 -1.74 27.17 35.35
N THR A 7 -2.63 26.25 34.98
CA THR A 7 -2.54 24.79 35.27
C THR A 7 -3.59 23.98 34.50
N LEU A 8 -3.82 24.29 33.21
CA LEU A 8 -4.71 23.47 32.35
C LEU A 8 -4.11 23.05 31.01
N THR A 9 -2.81 23.25 30.81
CA THR A 9 -2.16 23.05 29.49
C THR A 9 -1.14 21.92 29.44
N GLU A 10 -0.45 21.58 30.54
CA GLU A 10 0.68 20.64 30.46
C GLU A 10 0.28 19.16 30.45
N LYS A 11 -0.76 18.79 31.21
CA LYS A 11 -1.22 17.39 31.29
C LYS A 11 -1.99 16.93 30.04
N GLN A 12 -2.75 17.84 29.41
CA GLN A 12 -3.49 17.56 28.17
C GLN A 12 -2.59 17.56 26.92
N MET A 13 -1.53 18.37 26.85
CA MET A 13 -0.60 18.35 25.70
C MET A 13 0.37 17.16 25.72
N GLY A 14 0.72 16.64 26.89
CA GLY A 14 1.54 15.41 27.03
C GLY A 14 0.81 14.18 26.48
N ASP A 15 -0.45 14.00 26.88
CA ASP A 15 -1.32 12.87 26.50
C ASP A 15 -1.61 12.85 24.99
N VAL A 16 -2.03 14.00 24.44
CA VAL A 16 -2.25 14.15 22.99
C VAL A 16 -0.95 13.97 22.20
N GLY A 17 0.19 14.42 22.75
CA GLY A 17 1.50 14.26 22.12
C GLY A 17 1.98 12.82 22.04
N GLU A 18 1.68 11.99 23.04
CA GLU A 18 1.98 10.55 23.05
C GLU A 18 1.02 9.78 22.13
N ASP A 19 -0.27 10.09 22.16
CA ASP A 19 -1.26 9.52 21.25
C ASP A 19 -0.94 9.79 19.77
N PHE A 20 -0.49 11.01 19.45
CA PHE A 20 -0.06 11.33 18.08
C PHE A 20 1.18 10.54 17.66
N ARG A 21 2.11 10.26 18.58
CA ARG A 21 3.29 9.42 18.30
C ARG A 21 2.89 7.97 18.07
N ALA A 22 2.02 7.42 18.93
CA ALA A 22 1.47 6.07 18.79
C ALA A 22 0.70 5.91 17.48
N TYR A 23 -0.15 6.88 17.13
CA TYR A 23 -0.90 6.89 15.87
C TYR A 23 0.02 6.92 14.64
N ARG A 24 1.07 7.74 14.66
CA ARG A 24 2.07 7.78 13.57
C ARG A 24 2.83 6.46 13.46
N ALA A 25 3.17 5.83 14.58
CA ALA A 25 3.83 4.52 14.59
C ALA A 25 2.91 3.43 14.01
N TRP A 26 1.67 3.35 14.47
CA TRP A 26 0.67 2.42 13.94
C TRP A 26 0.42 2.62 12.43
N ARG A 27 0.33 3.87 11.96
CA ARG A 27 0.20 4.18 10.52
C ARG A 27 1.39 3.70 9.71
N ARG A 28 2.61 3.78 10.24
CA ARG A 28 3.82 3.27 9.58
C ARG A 28 3.79 1.75 9.48
N GLU A 29 3.49 1.06 10.58
CA GLU A 29 3.40 -0.39 10.62
C GLU A 29 2.33 -0.91 9.66
N LYS A 30 1.15 -0.29 9.65
CA LYS A 30 0.07 -0.63 8.73
C LYS A 30 0.48 -0.49 7.26
N LYS A 31 1.21 0.57 6.92
CA LYS A 31 1.73 0.77 5.55
C LYS A 31 2.74 -0.30 5.16
N LYS A 32 3.60 -0.73 6.08
CA LYS A 32 4.57 -1.80 5.88
C LYS A 32 3.88 -3.14 5.65
N SER A 33 2.99 -3.55 6.56
CA SER A 33 2.21 -4.78 6.43
C SER A 33 1.34 -4.80 5.16
N ASN A 34 0.73 -3.66 4.79
CA ASN A 34 0.00 -3.55 3.52
C ASN A 34 0.92 -3.74 2.30
N ALA A 35 2.13 -3.20 2.33
CA ALA A 35 3.08 -3.35 1.24
C ALA A 35 3.51 -4.81 1.08
N GLU A 36 3.91 -5.47 2.18
CA GLU A 36 4.31 -6.88 2.19
C GLU A 36 3.21 -7.80 1.66
N ARG A 37 1.98 -7.65 2.17
CA ARG A 37 0.81 -8.43 1.71
C ARG A 37 0.47 -8.18 0.23
N SER A 38 0.74 -6.98 -0.26
CA SER A 38 0.48 -6.63 -1.65
C SER A 38 1.53 -7.21 -2.58
N LEU A 39 2.81 -7.14 -2.21
CA LEU A 39 3.91 -7.74 -2.97
C LEU A 39 3.79 -9.26 -2.99
N ALA A 40 3.52 -9.90 -1.85
CA ALA A 40 3.31 -11.35 -1.77
C ALA A 40 2.20 -11.84 -2.71
N LYS A 41 1.14 -11.03 -2.91
CA LYS A 41 0.11 -11.34 -3.90
C LYS A 41 0.63 -11.19 -5.32
N LEU A 42 1.36 -10.13 -5.65
CA LEU A 42 1.97 -10.02 -6.98
C LEU A 42 2.85 -11.24 -7.29
N ASP A 43 3.63 -11.70 -6.31
CA ASP A 43 4.45 -12.90 -6.42
C ASP A 43 3.61 -14.18 -6.56
N GLU A 44 2.53 -14.35 -5.77
CA GLU A 44 1.56 -15.46 -5.87
C GLU A 44 0.93 -15.55 -7.26
N TYR A 45 0.65 -14.40 -7.89
CA TYR A 45 0.09 -14.32 -9.23
C TYR A 45 1.15 -14.31 -10.35
N GLY A 46 2.43 -14.51 -10.02
CA GLY A 46 3.53 -14.57 -11.01
C GLY A 46 3.79 -13.25 -11.75
N ILE A 47 3.43 -12.12 -11.16
CA ILE A 47 3.50 -10.82 -11.82
C ILE A 47 4.91 -10.26 -11.73
N SER A 48 5.53 -10.09 -12.89
CA SER A 48 6.81 -9.38 -12.98
C SER A 48 6.62 -7.88 -12.72
N TYR A 49 7.45 -7.32 -11.85
CA TYR A 49 7.51 -5.90 -11.57
C TYR A 49 8.94 -5.39 -11.53
N GLN A 50 9.11 -4.15 -11.96
CA GLN A 50 10.35 -3.39 -11.82
C GLN A 50 10.22 -2.44 -10.63
N THR A 51 11.13 -2.57 -9.67
CA THR A 51 11.19 -1.64 -8.54
C THR A 51 11.96 -0.39 -8.93
N LYS A 52 11.31 0.78 -8.89
CA LYS A 52 12.01 2.07 -9.04
C LYS A 52 12.46 2.59 -7.68
N ASN A 53 11.60 2.45 -6.68
CA ASN A 53 11.82 2.85 -5.29
C ASN A 53 11.09 1.87 -4.36
N TYR A 54 11.40 1.89 -3.06
CA TYR A 54 10.73 1.02 -2.07
C TYR A 54 9.20 1.21 -1.97
N THR A 55 8.66 2.33 -2.46
CA THR A 55 7.22 2.63 -2.50
C THR A 55 6.60 2.59 -3.88
N HIS A 56 7.39 2.48 -4.95
CA HIS A 56 6.93 2.65 -6.33
C HIS A 56 7.48 1.53 -7.21
N TYR A 57 6.54 0.72 -7.70
CA TYR A 57 6.76 -0.45 -8.53
C TYR A 57 6.11 -0.23 -9.89
N ILE A 58 6.78 -0.58 -10.95
CA ILE A 58 6.25 -0.54 -12.31
C ILE A 58 5.91 -1.97 -12.69
N ILE A 59 4.64 -2.25 -12.95
CA ILE A 59 4.20 -3.56 -13.40
C ILE A 59 3.98 -3.49 -14.91
N THR A 60 4.54 -4.47 -15.61
CA THR A 60 4.39 -4.63 -17.05
C THR A 60 3.84 -6.02 -17.30
N HIS A 61 2.62 -6.10 -17.84
CA HIS A 61 1.95 -7.37 -18.12
C HIS A 61 1.09 -7.24 -19.38
N ASN A 62 1.17 -8.20 -20.30
CA ASN A 62 0.45 -8.20 -21.58
C ASN A 62 0.52 -6.86 -22.34
N GLY A 63 1.70 -6.22 -22.36
CA GLY A 63 1.91 -4.92 -23.01
C GLY A 63 1.30 -3.71 -22.29
N LYS A 64 0.58 -3.90 -21.18
CA LYS A 64 0.09 -2.82 -20.31
C LYS A 64 1.19 -2.48 -19.29
N THR A 65 1.49 -1.19 -19.14
CA THR A 65 2.43 -0.69 -18.13
C THR A 65 1.68 0.17 -17.12
N LEU A 66 1.89 -0.10 -15.84
CA LEU A 66 1.23 0.63 -14.76
C LEU A 66 2.17 0.91 -13.59
N ASP A 67 1.90 2.01 -12.89
CA ASP A 67 2.63 2.38 -11.68
C ASP A 67 1.83 1.94 -10.45
N TYR A 68 2.47 1.21 -9.53
CA TYR A 68 1.85 0.65 -8.35
C TYR A 68 2.57 1.06 -7.06
N TYR A 69 1.76 1.39 -6.05
CA TYR A 69 2.19 1.81 -4.73
C TYR A 69 1.62 0.85 -3.67
N PRO A 70 2.33 -0.24 -3.34
CA PRO A 70 1.79 -1.36 -2.54
C PRO A 70 1.39 -0.95 -1.12
N SER A 71 2.08 0.03 -0.51
CA SER A 71 1.75 0.53 0.84
C SER A 71 0.35 1.16 0.96
N THR A 72 -0.17 1.71 -0.13
CA THR A 72 -1.49 2.37 -0.17
C THR A 72 -2.48 1.65 -1.09
N GLY A 73 -2.02 0.62 -1.81
CA GLY A 73 -2.75 -0.07 -2.86
C GLY A 73 -3.10 0.82 -4.06
N LEU A 74 -2.50 2.01 -4.18
CA LEU A 74 -2.76 2.93 -5.28
C LEU A 74 -2.07 2.44 -6.55
N TRP A 75 -2.74 2.53 -7.70
CA TRP A 75 -2.10 2.33 -8.99
C TRP A 75 -2.59 3.31 -10.05
N TRP A 76 -1.74 3.54 -11.03
CA TRP A 76 -1.98 4.39 -12.18
C TRP A 76 -1.76 3.61 -13.46
N ASP A 77 -2.78 3.59 -14.29
CA ASP A 77 -2.67 3.09 -15.65
C ASP A 77 -2.07 4.18 -16.53
N ARG A 78 -0.88 3.93 -17.11
CA ARG A 78 -0.22 4.90 -17.99
C ARG A 78 -0.92 5.06 -19.33
N VAL A 79 -1.62 4.03 -19.80
CA VAL A 79 -2.35 4.05 -21.08
C VAL A 79 -3.66 4.82 -20.92
N ASN A 80 -4.45 4.44 -19.92
CA ASN A 80 -5.76 5.05 -19.70
C ASN A 80 -5.71 6.36 -18.89
N LYS A 81 -4.55 6.73 -18.34
CA LYS A 81 -4.34 7.87 -17.44
C LYS A 81 -5.32 7.92 -16.27
N LYS A 82 -5.80 6.75 -15.82
CA LYS A 82 -6.75 6.61 -14.72
C LYS A 82 -6.06 6.08 -13.49
N GLN A 83 -6.40 6.70 -12.36
CA GLN A 83 -5.97 6.29 -11.03
C GLN A 83 -7.02 5.36 -10.42
N ARG A 84 -6.59 4.24 -9.84
CA ARG A 84 -7.45 3.27 -9.16
C ARG A 84 -6.75 2.73 -7.90
N ARG A 85 -7.48 1.96 -7.10
CA ARG A 85 -6.97 1.42 -5.82
C ARG A 85 -7.31 -0.04 -5.63
N GLY A 86 -6.47 -0.71 -4.86
CA GLY A 86 -6.62 -2.10 -4.44
C GLY A 86 -5.95 -3.08 -5.39
N ILE A 87 -5.26 -4.06 -4.80
CA ILE A 87 -4.58 -5.11 -5.57
C ILE A 87 -5.56 -6.01 -6.32
N ARG A 88 -6.72 -6.32 -5.74
CA ARG A 88 -7.74 -7.13 -6.44
C ARG A 88 -8.24 -6.45 -7.73
N GLN A 89 -8.45 -5.13 -7.69
CA GLN A 89 -8.85 -4.39 -8.89
C GLN A 89 -7.70 -4.31 -9.91
N LEU A 90 -6.47 -4.21 -9.43
CA LEU A 90 -5.27 -4.25 -10.27
C LEU A 90 -5.17 -5.58 -11.03
N LEU A 91 -5.28 -6.71 -10.31
CA LEU A 91 -5.24 -8.06 -10.89
C LEU A 91 -6.34 -8.25 -11.94
N ASN A 92 -7.57 -7.82 -11.62
CA ASN A 92 -8.69 -7.86 -12.57
C ASN A 92 -8.42 -7.01 -13.82
N HIS A 93 -7.79 -5.84 -13.67
CA HIS A 93 -7.45 -4.95 -14.79
C HIS A 93 -6.33 -5.51 -15.68
N LEU A 94 -5.43 -6.28 -15.10
CA LEU A 94 -4.40 -7.04 -15.80
C LEU A 94 -4.93 -8.35 -16.40
N GLU A 95 -6.20 -8.67 -16.15
CA GLU A 95 -6.88 -9.89 -16.64
C GLU A 95 -6.18 -11.18 -16.18
N ILE A 96 -5.57 -11.14 -14.99
CA ILE A 96 -4.82 -12.26 -14.43
C ILE A 96 -5.78 -13.19 -13.72
N LYS A 97 -5.79 -14.45 -14.15
CA LYS A 97 -6.43 -15.56 -13.43
C LYS A 97 -5.39 -16.21 -12.51
N ARG A 98 -5.85 -16.81 -11.41
CA ARG A 98 -4.96 -17.48 -10.46
C ARG A 98 -4.26 -18.64 -11.17
N VAL A 99 -2.97 -18.82 -10.93
CA VAL A 99 -2.11 -19.81 -11.61
C VAL A 99 -2.42 -21.26 -11.15
N GLU A 100 -3.59 -21.53 -10.59
CA GLU A 100 -3.95 -22.86 -10.05
C GLU A 100 -4.33 -23.88 -11.14
N GLU A 101 -4.35 -23.52 -12.44
CA GLU A 101 -4.87 -24.40 -13.51
C GLU A 101 -3.83 -24.95 -14.51
N GLU A 102 -2.54 -24.61 -14.43
CA GLU A 102 -1.55 -25.05 -15.45
C GLU A 102 -0.67 -26.24 -15.04
N MET A 103 -0.92 -26.88 -13.89
CA MET A 103 -0.13 -28.05 -13.45
C MET A 103 -0.78 -29.42 -13.70
N GLU A 104 -1.92 -29.53 -14.39
CA GLU A 104 -2.59 -30.81 -14.64
C GLU A 104 -2.58 -31.33 -16.09
N ASN A 105 -1.99 -30.63 -17.06
CA ASN A 105 -2.01 -31.06 -18.47
C ASN A 105 -0.64 -31.46 -19.05
N GLU A 106 0.21 -32.11 -18.25
CA GLU A 106 1.33 -32.92 -18.74
C GLU A 106 1.40 -34.22 -17.95
N ASN A 107 0.53 -35.19 -18.29
CA ASN A 107 0.73 -36.62 -18.06
C ASN A 107 -0.09 -37.44 -19.06
#